data_AF-A0A847HGZ0-F1
#
_entry.id   AF-A0A847HGZ0-F1
#
_cell.length_a   1.000
_cell.length_b   1.000
_cell.length_c   1.000
_cell.angle_alpha   90.00
_cell.angle_beta   90.00
_cell.angle_gamma   90.00
#
_symmetry.space_group_name_H-M   'P 1'
#
loop_
_entity.id
_entity.type
_entity.pdbx_description
1 polymer ?
#
loop_
_entity_poly.entity_id
_entity_poly.type
_entity_poly.pdbx_seq_one_letter_code
_entity_poly.pdbx_strand_id
1 'polypeptide(L)'
;MNKFKLMAFCLVALFVSLSVSAEAGLYLSSGKYTFNVQVRNSSFKDVPFARGRVYVTGTTARIDVEADGYRSGYEYVYLRDNVTSYYAQVRLDDPTVWVNVRDDANKPIANSYVSHTSQSMYWGDEFGMRGYFPAEGFESLTVRDLDILVNNMYAFAPRVYLTRSGNNWNFEIIVKRRDMNSMFSNRFEIIAKRDPVSEPAPAAELIAMAEDYVANMSAAAETRSEEEILILHNRLESTAAYLLSIWPTTDAETRSQIIALLPVESPLTRALRSISQFENLHR
;
A
#
# COMPACT_ATOMS: atom_id res chain seq x y z
N MET A 1 39.68 13.16 -28.35
CA MET A 1 38.48 13.48 -27.54
C MET A 1 38.93 13.70 -26.10
N ASN A 2 38.80 14.93 -25.58
CA ASN A 2 39.49 15.38 -24.36
C ASN A 2 39.14 14.55 -23.12
N LYS A 3 40.16 13.99 -22.45
CA LYS A 3 40.04 13.25 -21.18
C LYS A 3 39.28 14.04 -20.10
N PHE A 4 39.33 15.38 -20.17
CA PHE A 4 38.57 16.29 -19.31
C PHE A 4 37.05 16.25 -19.49
N LYS A 5 36.53 15.97 -20.69
CA LYS A 5 35.08 15.87 -20.93
C LYS A 5 34.51 14.53 -20.47
N LEU A 6 35.29 13.46 -20.56
CA LEU A 6 34.89 12.13 -20.08
C LEU A 6 34.83 12.09 -18.54
N MET A 7 35.79 12.73 -17.87
CA MET A 7 35.84 12.79 -16.41
C MET A 7 34.72 13.65 -15.81
N ALA A 8 34.34 14.76 -16.48
CA ALA A 8 33.18 15.56 -16.08
C ALA A 8 31.85 14.81 -16.27
N PHE A 9 31.73 14.01 -17.33
CA PHE A 9 30.53 13.19 -17.56
C PHE A 9 30.42 12.04 -16.54
N CYS A 10 31.54 11.42 -16.15
CA CYS A 10 31.56 10.44 -15.07
C CYS A 10 31.24 11.05 -13.69
N LEU A 11 31.68 12.28 -13.40
CA LEU A 11 31.39 12.97 -12.14
C LEU A 11 29.92 13.44 -12.03
N VAL A 12 29.33 13.89 -13.14
CA VAL A 12 27.90 14.24 -13.18
C VAL A 12 27.02 12.99 -13.16
N ALA A 13 27.44 11.89 -13.79
CA ALA A 13 26.77 10.60 -13.65
C ALA A 13 26.85 10.05 -12.22
N LEU A 14 27.99 10.22 -11.52
CA LEU A 14 28.13 9.81 -10.12
C LEU A 14 27.25 10.62 -9.15
N PHE A 15 26.96 11.88 -9.47
CA PHE A 15 26.06 12.73 -8.67
C PHE A 15 24.57 12.45 -8.94
N VAL A 16 24.23 11.84 -10.07
CA VAL A 16 22.85 11.45 -10.41
C VAL A 16 22.55 9.99 -10.01
N SER A 17 23.57 9.16 -9.76
CA SER A 17 23.40 7.72 -9.49
C SER A 17 23.56 7.28 -8.03
N LEU A 18 23.56 8.20 -7.05
CA LEU A 18 23.65 7.85 -5.61
C LEU A 18 22.30 7.75 -4.88
N SER A 19 21.18 7.82 -5.60
CA SER A 19 19.86 7.46 -5.06
C SER A 19 19.59 5.96 -5.18
N VAL A 20 20.54 5.14 -4.71
CA VAL A 20 20.32 3.71 -4.47
C VAL A 20 20.16 3.52 -2.97
N SER A 21 18.91 3.61 -2.56
CA SER A 21 18.26 2.81 -1.50
C SER A 21 19.19 2.11 -0.49
N ALA A 22 19.35 2.74 0.67
CA ALA A 22 19.50 2.06 1.95
C ALA A 22 18.77 2.89 3.02
N GLU A 23 17.60 2.38 3.42
CA GLU A 23 16.91 2.54 4.71
C GLU A 23 16.83 3.92 5.40
N ALA A 24 15.59 4.45 5.45
CA ALA A 24 15.00 5.30 6.50
C ALA A 24 15.64 6.67 6.87
N GLY A 25 16.80 7.03 6.32
CA GLY A 25 17.50 8.28 6.61
C GLY A 25 17.62 9.22 5.40
N LEU A 26 17.14 10.46 5.54
CA LEU A 26 17.34 11.56 4.61
C LEU A 26 18.62 12.31 5.01
N TYR A 27 19.61 12.34 4.12
CA TYR A 27 20.85 13.09 4.35
C TYR A 27 20.75 14.50 3.76
N LEU A 28 20.76 15.51 4.63
CA LEU A 28 20.71 16.92 4.25
C LEU A 28 21.99 17.65 4.64
N SER A 29 22.32 18.70 3.91
CA SER A 29 23.48 19.55 4.23
C SER A 29 23.19 21.02 3.99
N SER A 30 23.83 21.88 4.79
CA SER A 30 23.84 23.32 4.60
C SER A 30 25.15 23.90 5.13
N GLY A 31 25.97 24.42 4.21
CA GLY A 31 27.32 24.88 4.54
C GLY A 31 28.18 23.75 5.09
N LYS A 32 28.75 23.96 6.29
CA LYS A 32 29.59 22.97 6.98
C LYS A 32 28.81 21.88 7.75
N TYR A 33 27.49 22.02 7.84
CA TYR A 33 26.65 21.14 8.67
C TYR A 33 26.00 20.05 7.83
N THR A 34 26.03 18.82 8.35
CA THR A 34 25.36 17.63 7.80
C THR A 34 24.33 17.10 8.79
N PHE A 35 23.20 16.63 8.27
CA PHE A 35 22.06 16.17 9.05
C PHE A 35 21.65 14.79 8.54
N ASN A 36 21.63 13.79 9.43
CA ASN A 36 21.00 12.50 9.19
C ASN A 36 19.58 12.58 9.78
N VAL A 37 18.57 12.59 8.91
CA VAL A 37 17.18 12.86 9.27
C VAL A 37 16.35 11.60 9.13
N GLN A 38 15.88 11.05 10.23
CA GLN A 38 14.91 9.96 10.20
C GLN A 38 13.50 10.53 10.04
N VAL A 39 12.75 10.04 9.07
CA VAL A 39 11.38 10.51 8.80
C VAL A 39 10.38 9.42 9.17
N ARG A 40 9.45 9.74 10.07
CA ARG A 40 8.48 8.77 10.60
C ARG A 40 7.06 9.29 10.58
N ASN A 41 6.08 8.39 10.52
CA ASN A 41 4.68 8.75 10.71
C ASN A 41 4.25 8.70 12.19
N SER A 42 2.98 8.99 12.46
CA SER A 42 2.38 8.94 13.80
C SER A 42 2.39 7.55 14.45
N SER A 43 2.54 6.49 13.64
CA SER A 43 2.65 5.11 14.09
C SER A 43 4.11 4.61 14.15
N PHE A 44 5.08 5.53 14.14
CA PHE A 44 6.53 5.25 14.24
C PHE A 44 7.10 4.43 13.08
N LYS A 45 6.40 4.35 11.95
CA LYS A 45 6.91 3.70 10.75
C LYS A 45 7.77 4.67 9.96
N ASP A 46 8.88 4.16 9.42
CA ASP A 46 9.73 4.93 8.53
C ASP A 46 8.96 5.26 7.25
N VAL A 47 9.01 6.53 6.86
CA VAL A 47 8.31 7.04 5.68
C VAL A 47 9.28 7.02 4.50
N PRO A 48 9.06 6.15 3.50
CA PRO A 48 9.95 6.08 2.34
C PRO A 48 9.72 7.27 1.40
N PHE A 49 10.71 7.54 0.56
CA PHE A 49 10.68 8.61 -0.46
C PHE A 49 10.41 10.03 0.11
N ALA A 50 10.69 10.24 1.39
CA ALA A 50 10.62 11.55 2.00
C ALA A 50 11.66 12.51 1.38
N ARG A 51 11.26 13.77 1.22
CA ARG A 51 12.04 14.86 0.66
C ARG A 51 12.18 15.93 1.72
N GLY A 52 13.30 16.63 1.78
CA GLY A 52 13.48 17.69 2.77
C GLY A 52 14.51 18.72 2.42
N ARG A 53 14.49 19.81 3.19
CA ARG A 53 15.36 20.97 3.03
C ARG A 53 15.79 21.45 4.41
N VAL A 54 16.99 21.99 4.52
CA VAL A 54 17.51 22.54 5.76
C VAL A 54 17.88 24.01 5.60
N TYR A 55 17.50 24.82 6.59
CA TYR A 55 17.77 26.25 6.66
C TYR A 55 18.51 26.54 7.95
N VAL A 56 19.72 27.09 7.84
CA VAL A 56 20.54 27.44 9.00
C VAL A 56 20.46 28.94 9.24
N THR A 57 20.08 29.34 10.45
CA THR A 57 20.04 30.74 10.90
C THR A 57 20.70 30.85 12.26
N GLY A 58 21.85 31.51 12.33
CA GLY A 58 22.63 31.62 13.57
C GLY A 58 23.05 30.24 14.10
N THR A 59 22.61 29.92 15.31
CA THR A 59 22.89 28.65 16.00
C THR A 59 21.73 27.65 15.89
N THR A 60 20.80 27.83 14.95
CA THR A 60 19.66 26.94 14.77
C THR A 60 19.54 26.50 13.31
N ALA A 61 19.29 25.21 13.10
CA ALA A 61 18.89 24.65 11.83
C ALA A 61 17.42 24.25 11.89
N ARG A 62 16.63 24.68 10.90
CA ARG A 62 15.27 24.22 10.65
C ARG A 62 15.29 23.19 9.53
N ILE A 63 14.74 22.02 9.77
CA ILE A 63 14.65 20.92 8.81
C ILE A 63 13.19 20.75 8.43
N ASP A 64 12.82 21.12 7.21
CA ASP A 64 11.47 20.90 6.67
C ASP A 64 11.46 19.60 5.84
N VAL A 65 10.44 18.77 6.02
CA VAL A 65 10.29 17.48 5.34
C VAL A 65 8.87 17.30 4.82
N GLU A 66 8.75 16.70 3.65
CA GLU A 66 7.49 16.30 3.02
C GLU A 66 7.60 14.88 2.45
N ALA A 67 6.47 14.20 2.34
CA ALA A 67 6.35 12.92 1.65
C ALA A 67 4.94 12.82 1.07
N ASP A 68 4.77 12.01 0.04
CA ASP A 68 3.46 11.87 -0.61
C ASP A 68 2.43 11.31 0.38
N GLY A 69 1.19 11.82 0.31
CA GLY A 69 0.09 11.42 1.19
C GLY A 69 0.29 11.73 2.67
N TYR A 70 1.24 12.62 3.02
CA TYR A 70 1.44 13.13 4.37
C TYR A 70 1.36 14.66 4.41
N ARG A 71 1.07 15.20 5.59
CA ARG A 71 1.29 16.63 5.90
C ARG A 71 2.78 16.85 6.08
N SER A 72 3.33 17.91 5.48
CA SER A 72 4.71 18.31 5.73
C SER A 72 4.95 18.58 7.21
N GLY A 73 6.11 18.15 7.70
CA GLY A 73 6.56 18.35 9.06
C GLY A 73 7.87 19.13 9.08
N TYR A 74 8.29 19.53 10.27
CA TYR A 74 9.58 20.17 10.47
C TYR A 74 10.14 19.86 11.85
N GLU A 75 11.45 20.02 12.01
CA GLU A 75 12.15 19.90 13.29
C GLU A 75 13.24 20.98 13.41
N TYR A 76 13.56 21.36 14.64
CA TYR A 76 14.63 22.32 14.93
C TYR A 76 15.80 21.65 15.62
N VAL A 77 17.01 21.92 15.13
CA VAL A 77 18.27 21.42 15.72
C VAL A 77 19.12 22.60 16.17
N TYR A 78 19.54 22.59 17.43
CA TYR A 78 20.49 23.57 17.96
C TYR A 78 21.92 23.20 17.61
N LEU A 79 22.60 24.10 16.92
CA LEU A 79 23.96 23.95 16.44
C LEU A 79 24.95 24.34 17.53
N ARG A 80 26.01 23.55 17.67
CA ARG A 80 27.10 23.78 18.61
C ARG A 80 28.39 24.10 17.86
N ASP A 81 29.24 24.89 18.51
CA ASP A 81 30.59 25.12 18.01
C ASP A 81 31.35 23.79 17.92
N ASN A 82 32.14 23.64 16.86
CA ASN A 82 32.93 22.45 16.54
C ASN A 82 32.15 21.15 16.29
N VAL A 83 30.82 21.19 16.16
CA VAL A 83 30.01 20.04 15.74
C VAL A 83 29.46 20.27 14.34
N THR A 84 29.77 19.36 13.41
CA THR A 84 29.34 19.44 12.01
C THR A 84 28.29 18.41 11.63
N SER A 85 28.12 17.33 12.38
CA SER A 85 27.16 16.26 12.06
C SER A 85 26.07 16.15 13.13
N TYR A 86 24.81 16.13 12.69
CA TYR A 86 23.64 16.09 13.56
C TYR A 86 22.69 14.97 13.15
N TYR A 87 21.97 14.44 14.12
CA TYR A 87 20.84 13.55 13.91
C TYR A 87 19.54 14.29 14.24
N ALA A 88 18.52 14.10 13.42
CA ALA A 88 17.18 14.64 13.65
C ALA A 88 16.12 13.59 13.33
N GLN A 89 14.97 13.70 13.98
CA GLN A 89 13.79 12.91 13.63
C GLN A 89 12.66 13.86 13.31
N VAL A 90 12.07 13.74 12.12
CA VAL A 90 10.91 14.52 11.71
C VAL A 90 9.70 13.60 11.63
N ARG A 91 8.63 14.00 12.30
CA ARG A 91 7.34 13.30 12.22
C ARG A 91 6.46 13.95 11.16
N LEU A 92 5.88 13.13 10.30
CA LEU A 92 4.85 13.52 9.34
C LEU A 92 3.50 12.98 9.80
N ASP A 93 2.49 13.85 9.85
CA ASP A 93 1.14 13.47 10.25
C ASP A 93 0.26 13.16 9.03
N ASP A 94 -0.76 12.35 9.24
CA ASP A 94 -1.74 12.05 8.20
C ASP A 94 -2.61 13.29 7.85
N PRO A 95 -2.96 13.48 6.57
CA PRO A 95 -3.96 14.48 6.19
C PRO A 95 -5.34 14.08 6.70
N THR A 96 -6.28 15.02 6.72
CA THR A 96 -7.69 14.68 6.97
C THR A 96 -8.20 13.76 5.87
N VAL A 97 -8.99 12.75 6.23
CA VAL A 97 -9.57 11.80 5.28
C VAL A 97 -11.08 11.80 5.44
N TRP A 98 -11.78 11.89 4.31
CA TRP A 98 -13.22 11.72 4.20
C TRP A 98 -13.48 10.49 3.35
N VAL A 99 -14.37 9.61 3.79
CA VAL A 99 -14.70 8.39 3.05
C VAL A 99 -16.20 8.30 2.87
N ASN A 100 -16.62 8.02 1.64
CA ASN A 100 -17.99 7.65 1.32
C ASN A 100 -18.02 6.26 0.70
N VAL A 101 -19.05 5.50 1.04
CA VAL A 101 -19.37 4.21 0.42
C VAL A 101 -20.68 4.40 -0.35
N ARG A 102 -20.63 4.15 -1.65
CA ARG A 102 -21.76 4.38 -2.57
C ARG A 102 -21.88 3.25 -3.59
N ASP A 103 -23.04 3.17 -4.22
CA ASP A 103 -23.24 2.28 -5.35
C ASP A 103 -22.83 2.94 -6.68
N ASP A 104 -22.88 2.17 -7.75
CA ASP A 104 -22.62 2.58 -9.13
C ASP A 104 -23.62 3.62 -9.67
N ALA A 105 -24.79 3.78 -9.02
CA ALA A 105 -25.73 4.88 -9.26
C ALA A 105 -25.41 6.15 -8.44
N ASN A 106 -24.24 6.19 -7.80
CA ASN A 106 -23.79 7.29 -6.94
C ASN A 106 -24.72 7.54 -5.73
N LYS A 107 -25.43 6.50 -5.27
CA LYS A 107 -26.24 6.57 -4.05
C LYS A 107 -25.43 6.06 -2.86
N PRO A 108 -25.43 6.77 -1.71
CA PRO A 108 -24.81 6.24 -0.50
C PRO A 108 -25.40 4.88 -0.14
N ILE A 109 -24.54 3.92 0.22
CA ILE A 109 -24.98 2.61 0.69
C ILE A 109 -25.33 2.76 2.18
N ALA A 110 -26.61 2.63 2.50
CA ALA A 110 -27.08 2.76 3.88
C ALA A 110 -26.43 1.69 4.78
N ASN A 111 -26.25 2.02 6.07
CA ASN A 111 -25.64 1.14 7.07
C ASN A 111 -24.21 0.69 6.73
N SER A 112 -23.49 1.44 5.89
CA SER A 112 -22.05 1.27 5.70
C SER A 112 -21.25 1.95 6.82
N TYR A 113 -20.10 1.38 7.16
CA TYR A 113 -19.14 1.97 8.09
C TYR A 113 -17.73 1.85 7.54
N VAL A 114 -16.92 2.89 7.76
CA VAL A 114 -15.48 2.88 7.44
C VAL A 114 -14.68 3.45 8.61
N SER A 115 -13.60 2.76 8.96
CA SER A 115 -12.54 3.25 9.82
C SER A 115 -11.22 3.31 9.06
N HIS A 116 -10.49 4.39 9.28
CA HIS A 116 -9.14 4.60 8.75
C HIS A 116 -8.17 5.00 9.87
N THR A 117 -8.50 4.70 11.13
CA THR A 117 -7.72 5.18 12.29
C THR A 117 -6.53 4.29 12.61
N SER A 118 -6.61 2.99 12.30
CA SER A 118 -5.57 2.02 12.62
C SER A 118 -4.50 1.96 11.53
N GLN A 119 -3.64 2.98 11.44
CA GLN A 119 -2.57 3.02 10.44
C GLN A 119 -1.32 2.19 10.81
N SER A 120 -1.25 1.65 12.03
CA SER A 120 -0.15 0.79 12.48
C SER A 120 0.00 -0.50 11.68
N MET A 121 -1.00 -0.89 10.90
CA MET A 121 -1.04 -2.12 10.10
C MET A 121 -0.42 -1.98 8.71
N TYR A 122 -0.23 -0.75 8.22
CA TYR A 122 0.12 -0.46 6.83
C TYR A 122 1.54 0.07 6.73
N TRP A 123 2.25 -0.19 5.63
CA TRP A 123 3.59 0.35 5.44
C TRP A 123 3.60 1.88 5.42
N GLY A 124 4.77 2.49 5.61
CA GLY A 124 4.90 3.96 5.64
C GLY A 124 4.46 4.64 4.33
N ASP A 125 4.45 3.93 3.20
CA ASP A 125 3.92 4.38 1.90
C ASP A 125 2.46 4.01 1.64
N GLU A 126 1.78 3.42 2.62
CA GLU A 126 0.43 2.90 2.48
C GLU A 126 -0.56 3.61 3.40
N PHE A 127 -1.79 3.70 2.92
CA PHE A 127 -2.91 4.18 3.68
C PHE A 127 -4.04 3.17 3.57
N GLY A 128 -4.44 2.62 4.71
CA GLY A 128 -5.44 1.57 4.75
C GLY A 128 -6.75 2.00 5.39
N MET A 129 -7.83 1.43 4.90
CA MET A 129 -9.19 1.66 5.36
C MET A 129 -9.89 0.32 5.50
N ARG A 130 -10.68 0.17 6.55
CA ARG A 130 -11.43 -1.05 6.85
C ARG A 130 -12.87 -0.69 7.11
N GLY A 131 -13.79 -1.52 6.69
CA GLY A 131 -15.21 -1.19 6.82
C GLY A 131 -16.11 -2.36 6.51
N TYR A 132 -17.39 -2.06 6.48
CA TYR A 132 -18.41 -2.99 6.03
C TYR A 132 -19.57 -2.26 5.38
N PHE A 133 -20.36 -2.99 4.60
CA PHE A 133 -21.67 -2.56 4.10
C PHE A 133 -22.60 -3.77 3.93
N PRO A 134 -23.93 -3.56 3.88
CA PRO A 134 -24.89 -4.65 3.71
C PRO A 134 -24.67 -5.41 2.41
N ALA A 135 -24.81 -6.73 2.46
CA ALA A 135 -24.68 -7.59 1.29
C ALA A 135 -25.94 -7.66 0.43
N GLU A 136 -27.07 -7.13 0.91
CA GLU A 136 -28.34 -7.05 0.18
C GLU A 136 -28.19 -6.14 -1.05
N GLY A 137 -28.50 -6.68 -2.23
CA GLY A 137 -28.30 -6.02 -3.51
C GLY A 137 -26.84 -5.96 -3.99
N PHE A 138 -25.96 -6.77 -3.40
CA PHE A 138 -24.55 -6.96 -3.74
C PHE A 138 -24.14 -8.44 -3.58
N GLU A 139 -25.04 -9.38 -3.84
CA GLU A 139 -24.86 -10.78 -3.47
C GLU A 139 -23.69 -11.46 -4.20
N SER A 140 -23.42 -11.05 -5.45
CA SER A 140 -22.38 -11.58 -6.33
C SER A 140 -21.07 -10.77 -6.33
N LEU A 141 -20.92 -9.83 -5.40
CA LEU A 141 -19.78 -8.92 -5.37
C LEU A 141 -18.44 -9.65 -5.20
N THR A 142 -17.45 -9.25 -6.00
CA THR A 142 -16.05 -9.66 -5.86
C THR A 142 -15.15 -8.46 -5.56
N VAL A 143 -13.87 -8.73 -5.26
CA VAL A 143 -12.88 -7.67 -5.00
C VAL A 143 -12.72 -6.68 -6.17
N ARG A 144 -13.01 -7.09 -7.41
CA ARG A 144 -12.92 -6.25 -8.62
C ARG A 144 -14.12 -5.34 -8.84
N ASP A 145 -15.18 -5.56 -8.07
CA ASP A 145 -16.43 -4.81 -8.18
C ASP A 145 -16.47 -3.63 -7.21
N LEU A 146 -15.36 -3.41 -6.49
CA LEU A 146 -15.08 -2.24 -5.68
C LEU A 146 -14.12 -1.30 -6.43
N ASP A 147 -14.64 -0.17 -6.92
CA ASP A 147 -13.79 0.90 -7.46
C ASP A 147 -13.44 1.89 -6.35
N ILE A 148 -12.18 2.37 -6.36
CA ILE A 148 -11.67 3.30 -5.36
C ILE A 148 -11.19 4.56 -6.05
N LEU A 149 -11.86 5.67 -5.73
CA LEU A 149 -11.41 6.99 -6.16
C LEU A 149 -10.80 7.75 -4.99
N VAL A 150 -9.66 8.40 -5.22
CA VAL A 150 -9.02 9.37 -4.33
C VAL A 150 -9.08 10.73 -5.02
N ASN A 151 -9.74 11.70 -4.40
CA ASN A 151 -9.92 13.06 -4.94
C ASN A 151 -10.48 13.06 -6.38
N ASN A 152 -11.46 12.19 -6.65
CA ASN A 152 -12.11 11.97 -7.96
C ASN A 152 -11.22 11.33 -9.04
N MET A 153 -10.06 10.79 -8.68
CA MET A 153 -9.20 10.01 -9.60
C MET A 153 -9.13 8.56 -9.13
N TYR A 154 -9.04 7.61 -10.05
CA TYR A 154 -8.84 6.21 -9.68
C TYR A 154 -7.53 6.03 -8.91
N ALA A 155 -7.60 5.32 -7.79
CA ALA A 155 -6.39 4.83 -7.13
C ALA A 155 -5.64 3.90 -8.08
N PHE A 156 -4.31 3.98 -8.10
CA PHE A 156 -3.50 3.17 -9.00
C PHE A 156 -3.30 1.79 -8.37
N ALA A 157 -4.07 0.80 -8.83
CA ALA A 157 -4.02 -0.59 -8.38
C ALA A 157 -4.14 -0.73 -6.84
N PRO A 158 -5.26 -0.28 -6.23
CA PRO A 158 -5.50 -0.49 -4.81
C PRO A 158 -5.55 -1.99 -4.50
N ARG A 159 -5.05 -2.39 -3.33
CA ARG A 159 -5.31 -3.74 -2.81
C ARG A 159 -6.65 -3.75 -2.11
N VAL A 160 -7.50 -4.69 -2.50
CA VAL A 160 -8.86 -4.82 -1.98
C VAL A 160 -9.03 -6.24 -1.46
N TYR A 161 -9.42 -6.34 -0.21
CA TYR A 161 -9.85 -7.58 0.41
C TYR A 161 -11.31 -7.44 0.78
N LEU A 162 -12.08 -8.47 0.47
CA LEU A 162 -13.52 -8.58 0.65
C LEU A 162 -13.84 -9.95 1.23
N THR A 163 -14.49 -9.99 2.39
CA THR A 163 -14.98 -11.22 3.03
C THR A 163 -16.44 -11.07 3.43
N ARG A 164 -17.17 -12.17 3.46
CA ARG A 164 -18.58 -12.16 3.85
C ARG A 164 -18.70 -12.51 5.32
N SER A 165 -19.43 -11.70 6.08
CA SER A 165 -19.73 -11.94 7.49
C SER A 165 -21.22 -11.72 7.76
N GLY A 166 -21.96 -12.82 7.83
CA GLY A 166 -23.42 -12.79 7.95
C GLY A 166 -24.07 -12.02 6.79
N ASN A 167 -24.76 -10.92 7.13
CA ASN A 167 -25.46 -10.07 6.17
C ASN A 167 -24.63 -8.92 5.63
N ASN A 168 -23.33 -8.85 5.96
CA ASN A 168 -22.44 -7.78 5.54
C ASN A 168 -21.29 -8.29 4.69
N TRP A 169 -20.85 -7.45 3.78
CA TRP A 169 -19.51 -7.48 3.22
C TRP A 169 -18.58 -6.70 4.13
N ASN A 170 -17.52 -7.35 4.61
CA ASN A 170 -16.40 -6.70 5.25
C ASN A 170 -15.32 -6.44 4.21
N PHE A 171 -14.72 -5.26 4.24
CA PHE A 171 -13.66 -4.93 3.31
C PHE A 171 -12.45 -4.31 4.01
N GLU A 172 -11.30 -4.49 3.38
CA GLU A 172 -10.08 -3.75 3.62
C GLU A 172 -9.55 -3.23 2.29
N ILE A 173 -9.24 -1.93 2.24
CA ILE A 173 -8.70 -1.26 1.07
C ILE A 173 -7.37 -0.63 1.47
N ILE A 174 -6.32 -0.92 0.70
CA ILE A 174 -4.99 -0.34 0.88
C ILE A 174 -4.64 0.44 -0.38
N VAL A 175 -4.43 1.74 -0.23
CA VAL A 175 -3.94 2.61 -1.31
C VAL A 175 -2.50 3.02 -1.07
N LYS A 176 -1.77 3.32 -2.15
CA LYS A 176 -0.46 3.95 -2.02
C LYS A 176 -0.64 5.43 -1.72
N ARG A 177 0.15 5.95 -0.78
CA ARG A 177 0.09 7.36 -0.37
C ARG A 177 0.46 8.34 -1.48
N ARG A 178 1.21 7.88 -2.50
CA ARG A 178 1.43 8.64 -3.74
C ARG A 178 0.14 9.00 -4.49
N ASP A 179 -0.92 8.22 -4.31
CA ASP A 179 -2.24 8.48 -4.92
C ASP A 179 -3.04 9.50 -4.09
N MET A 180 -2.64 9.75 -2.83
CA MET A 180 -3.18 10.81 -1.98
C MET A 180 -2.49 12.14 -2.30
N ASN A 181 -2.94 12.77 -3.38
CA ASN A 181 -2.30 13.97 -3.94
C ASN A 181 -2.59 15.29 -3.19
N SER A 182 -3.28 15.25 -2.05
CA SER A 182 -3.57 16.42 -1.22
C SER A 182 -2.87 16.34 0.14
N MET A 183 -2.15 17.41 0.48
CA MET A 183 -1.42 17.54 1.75
C MET A 183 -2.33 17.84 2.94
N PHE A 184 -3.59 18.24 2.74
CA PHE A 184 -4.46 18.68 3.85
C PHE A 184 -5.67 17.78 4.03
N SER A 185 -6.31 17.40 2.93
CA SER A 185 -7.55 16.63 2.97
C SER A 185 -7.70 15.78 1.73
N ASN A 186 -7.96 14.49 1.90
CA ASN A 186 -8.24 13.55 0.81
C ASN A 186 -9.66 13.01 0.95
N ARG A 187 -10.36 12.89 -0.17
CA ARG A 187 -11.70 12.31 -0.25
C ARG A 187 -11.63 10.98 -0.98
N PHE A 188 -12.04 9.93 -0.29
CA PHE A 188 -12.16 8.58 -0.82
C PHE A 188 -13.61 8.29 -1.16
N GLU A 189 -13.82 7.74 -2.34
CA GLU A 189 -15.10 7.18 -2.77
C GLU A 189 -14.90 5.69 -3.04
N ILE A 190 -15.54 4.86 -2.23
CA ILE A 190 -15.60 3.41 -2.41
C ILE A 190 -16.91 3.12 -3.12
N ILE A 191 -16.83 2.63 -4.35
CA ILE A 191 -17.98 2.40 -5.22
C ILE A 191 -18.17 0.90 -5.36
N ALA A 192 -19.26 0.36 -4.83
CA ALA A 192 -19.65 -1.03 -5.03
C ALA A 192 -20.61 -1.16 -6.20
N LYS A 193 -20.30 -2.04 -7.16
CA LYS A 193 -21.19 -2.33 -8.30
C LYS A 193 -22.27 -3.33 -7.89
N ARG A 194 -23.54 -3.03 -8.18
CA ARG A 194 -24.67 -3.90 -7.80
C ARG A 194 -24.78 -5.13 -8.68
N ASP A 195 -24.68 -4.94 -9.99
CA ASP A 195 -24.80 -5.99 -11.00
C ASP A 195 -23.49 -6.09 -11.80
N PRO A 196 -22.42 -6.66 -11.22
CA PRO A 196 -21.15 -6.72 -11.91
C PRO A 196 -21.20 -7.69 -13.10
N VAL A 197 -20.94 -7.18 -14.30
CA VAL A 197 -20.57 -7.98 -15.46
C VAL A 197 -19.05 -7.94 -15.55
N SER A 198 -18.37 -8.73 -14.73
CA SER A 198 -16.91 -8.68 -14.64
C SER A 198 -16.31 -9.45 -15.83
N GLU A 199 -15.52 -8.77 -16.65
CA GLU A 199 -14.62 -9.44 -17.59
C GLU A 199 -13.65 -10.36 -16.82
N PRO A 200 -13.07 -11.40 -17.44
CA PRO A 200 -12.06 -12.22 -16.78
C PRO A 200 -10.92 -11.36 -16.20
N ALA A 201 -10.43 -11.72 -15.02
CA ALA A 201 -9.31 -11.00 -14.44
C ALA A 201 -8.05 -11.16 -15.32
N PRO A 202 -7.31 -10.07 -15.61
CA PRO A 202 -6.04 -10.17 -16.30
C PRO A 202 -5.09 -11.11 -15.56
N ALA A 203 -4.30 -11.89 -16.30
CA ALA A 203 -3.34 -12.83 -15.72
C ALA A 203 -2.40 -12.15 -14.71
N ALA A 204 -1.91 -10.94 -15.02
CA ALA A 204 -1.04 -10.17 -14.14
C ALA A 204 -1.70 -9.83 -12.79
N GLU A 205 -3.01 -9.57 -12.77
CA GLU A 205 -3.75 -9.31 -11.54
C GLU A 205 -3.83 -10.57 -10.67
N LEU A 206 -4.15 -11.72 -11.30
CA LEU A 206 -4.25 -13.00 -10.60
C LEU A 206 -2.89 -13.47 -10.03
N ILE A 207 -1.82 -13.22 -10.77
CA ILE A 207 -0.44 -13.48 -10.32
C ILE A 207 -0.09 -12.59 -9.13
N ALA A 208 -0.37 -11.29 -9.21
CA ALA A 208 -0.13 -10.36 -8.11
C ALA A 208 -0.93 -10.74 -6.85
N MET A 209 -2.16 -11.24 -6.99
CA MET A 209 -2.93 -11.78 -5.88
C MET A 209 -2.27 -13.02 -5.25
N ALA A 210 -1.72 -13.92 -6.05
CA ALA A 210 -1.00 -15.09 -5.53
C ALA A 210 0.28 -14.67 -4.78
N GLU A 211 1.03 -13.69 -5.29
CA GLU A 211 2.19 -13.11 -4.59
C GLU A 211 1.78 -12.46 -3.27
N ASP A 212 0.70 -11.68 -3.26
CA ASP A 212 0.17 -11.04 -2.05
C ASP A 212 -0.34 -12.08 -1.02
N TYR A 213 -0.93 -13.19 -1.47
CA TYR A 213 -1.29 -14.31 -0.61
C TYR A 213 -0.05 -14.91 0.08
N VAL A 214 1.03 -15.14 -0.67
CA VAL A 214 2.30 -15.64 -0.10
C VAL A 214 2.86 -14.66 0.93
N ALA A 215 2.90 -13.37 0.60
CA ALA A 215 3.39 -12.33 1.49
C ALA A 215 2.58 -12.25 2.80
N ASN A 216 1.24 -12.29 2.72
CA ASN A 216 0.38 -12.29 3.90
C ASN A 216 0.52 -13.58 4.72
N MET A 217 0.76 -14.75 4.08
CA MET A 217 1.05 -15.99 4.80
C MET A 217 2.34 -15.89 5.61
N SER A 218 3.41 -15.38 5.00
CA SER A 218 4.68 -15.17 5.70
C SER A 218 4.53 -14.19 6.86
N ALA A 219 3.87 -13.05 6.62
CA ALA A 219 3.59 -12.07 7.67
C ALA A 219 2.77 -12.66 8.83
N ALA A 220 1.78 -13.51 8.53
CA ALA A 220 0.93 -14.14 9.54
C ALA A 220 1.71 -15.14 10.41
N ALA A 221 2.75 -15.77 9.87
CA ALA A 221 3.63 -16.68 10.61
C ALA A 221 4.64 -15.94 11.50
N GLU A 222 4.98 -14.69 11.17
CA GLU A 222 5.98 -13.89 11.87
C GLU A 222 5.39 -12.97 12.96
N THR A 223 4.16 -12.49 12.75
CA THR A 223 3.53 -11.58 13.72
C THR A 223 3.17 -12.27 15.04
N ARG A 224 3.19 -11.49 16.12
CA ARG A 224 2.78 -11.91 17.47
C ARG A 224 1.53 -11.19 17.95
N SER A 225 0.96 -10.31 17.13
CA SER A 225 -0.20 -9.50 17.50
C SER A 225 -1.49 -10.16 17.04
N GLU A 226 -2.41 -10.42 17.97
CA GLU A 226 -3.68 -11.07 17.68
C GLU A 226 -4.56 -10.26 16.70
N GLU A 227 -4.55 -8.93 16.80
CA GLU A 227 -5.28 -8.07 15.86
C GLU A 227 -4.70 -8.22 14.44
N GLU A 228 -3.38 -8.27 14.32
CA GLU A 228 -2.71 -8.42 13.03
C GLU A 228 -3.00 -9.78 12.41
N ILE A 229 -2.99 -10.85 13.22
CA ILE A 229 -3.32 -12.21 12.78
C ILE A 229 -4.73 -12.25 12.20
N LEU A 230 -5.73 -11.64 12.87
CA LEU A 230 -7.10 -11.63 12.38
C LEU A 230 -7.22 -10.92 11.02
N ILE A 231 -6.54 -9.79 10.84
CA ILE A 231 -6.54 -9.05 9.58
C ILE A 231 -5.88 -9.87 8.48
N LEU A 232 -4.70 -10.41 8.74
CA LEU A 232 -3.97 -11.23 7.78
C LEU A 232 -4.78 -12.47 7.39
N HIS A 233 -5.51 -13.07 8.34
CA HIS A 233 -6.43 -14.16 8.04
C HIS A 233 -7.55 -13.74 7.09
N ASN A 234 -8.19 -12.58 7.32
CA ASN A 234 -9.21 -12.04 6.42
C ASN A 234 -8.66 -11.77 5.01
N ARG A 235 -7.43 -11.27 4.90
CA ARG A 235 -6.75 -11.07 3.60
C ARG A 235 -6.55 -12.39 2.88
N LEU A 236 -6.03 -13.41 3.59
CA LEU A 236 -5.82 -14.75 3.04
C LEU A 236 -7.14 -15.39 2.60
N GLU A 237 -8.19 -15.29 3.42
CA GLU A 237 -9.53 -15.79 3.09
C GLU A 237 -10.08 -15.11 1.85
N SER A 238 -10.00 -13.77 1.77
CA SER A 238 -10.48 -13.01 0.63
C SER A 238 -9.78 -13.41 -0.67
N THR A 239 -8.44 -13.43 -0.66
CA THR A 239 -7.66 -13.79 -1.84
C THR A 239 -7.90 -15.24 -2.24
N ALA A 240 -7.97 -16.17 -1.29
CA ALA A 240 -8.28 -17.56 -1.57
C ALA A 240 -9.68 -17.73 -2.18
N ALA A 241 -10.70 -17.08 -1.62
CA ALA A 241 -12.07 -17.15 -2.11
C ALA A 241 -12.18 -16.65 -3.55
N TYR A 242 -11.51 -15.54 -3.86
CA TYR A 242 -11.50 -14.99 -5.21
C TYR A 242 -10.75 -15.89 -6.20
N LEU A 243 -9.53 -16.33 -5.87
CA LEU A 243 -8.77 -17.22 -6.75
C LEU A 243 -9.50 -18.55 -7.02
N LEU A 244 -10.18 -19.10 -6.02
CA LEU A 244 -10.99 -20.31 -6.15
C LEU A 244 -12.20 -20.11 -7.06
N SER A 245 -12.88 -18.96 -6.97
CA SER A 245 -14.10 -18.71 -7.76
C SER A 245 -13.80 -18.56 -9.26
N ILE A 246 -12.66 -17.96 -9.59
CA ILE A 246 -12.25 -17.72 -10.99
C ILE A 246 -11.45 -18.88 -11.59
N TRP A 247 -10.89 -19.78 -10.76
CA TRP A 247 -10.00 -20.85 -11.19
C TRP A 247 -10.50 -21.65 -12.40
N PRO A 248 -11.78 -22.10 -12.44
CA PRO A 248 -12.30 -22.90 -13.56
C PRO A 248 -12.27 -22.17 -14.91
N THR A 249 -12.28 -20.83 -14.89
CA THR A 249 -12.27 -19.98 -16.09
C THR A 249 -10.88 -19.46 -16.45
N THR A 250 -9.90 -19.55 -15.54
CA THR A 250 -8.52 -19.13 -15.77
C THR A 250 -7.82 -20.06 -16.77
N ASP A 251 -7.03 -19.49 -17.67
CA ASP A 251 -6.26 -20.25 -18.66
C ASP A 251 -5.14 -21.10 -18.01
N ALA A 252 -4.69 -22.13 -18.71
CA ALA A 252 -3.75 -23.11 -18.18
C ALA A 252 -2.36 -22.53 -17.87
N GLU A 253 -1.90 -21.53 -18.62
CA GLU A 253 -0.60 -20.90 -18.42
C GLU A 253 -0.60 -20.10 -17.11
N THR A 254 -1.61 -19.24 -16.93
CA THR A 254 -1.79 -18.46 -15.71
C THR A 254 -1.97 -19.37 -14.49
N ARG A 255 -2.75 -20.47 -14.61
CA ARG A 255 -2.87 -21.47 -13.53
C ARG A 255 -1.52 -22.07 -13.15
N SER A 256 -0.68 -22.40 -14.13
CA SER A 256 0.64 -22.97 -13.88
C SER A 256 1.54 -21.98 -13.13
N GLN A 257 1.54 -20.71 -13.52
CA GLN A 257 2.31 -19.65 -12.86
C GLN A 257 1.84 -19.45 -11.40
N ILE A 258 0.53 -19.40 -11.16
CA ILE A 258 -0.02 -19.27 -9.80
C ILE A 258 0.39 -20.46 -8.92
N ILE A 259 0.27 -21.70 -9.40
CA ILE A 259 0.67 -22.88 -8.62
C ILE A 259 2.18 -22.89 -8.31
N ALA A 260 3.01 -22.35 -9.20
CA ALA A 260 4.45 -22.26 -8.98
C ALA A 260 4.83 -21.25 -7.87
N LEU A 261 4.02 -20.20 -7.68
CA LEU A 261 4.22 -19.19 -6.64
C LEU A 261 3.77 -19.68 -5.25
N LEU A 262 2.67 -20.43 -5.19
CA LEU A 262 2.05 -20.80 -3.92
C LEU A 262 2.83 -21.91 -3.19
N PRO A 263 2.95 -21.87 -1.84
CA PRO A 263 3.63 -22.92 -1.09
C PRO A 263 2.88 -24.26 -1.24
N VAL A 264 3.61 -25.35 -1.45
CA VAL A 264 3.04 -26.67 -1.76
C VAL A 264 2.01 -27.12 -0.72
N GLU A 265 2.30 -26.88 0.55
CA GLU A 265 1.46 -27.31 1.69
C GLU A 265 0.33 -26.34 2.02
N SER A 266 0.21 -25.21 1.31
CA SER A 266 -0.83 -24.22 1.63
C SER A 266 -2.24 -24.80 1.36
N PRO A 267 -3.25 -24.44 2.19
CA PRO A 267 -4.63 -24.86 1.95
C PRO A 267 -5.15 -24.49 0.56
N LEU A 268 -4.82 -23.28 0.09
CA LEU A 268 -5.19 -22.80 -1.23
C LEU A 268 -4.57 -23.66 -2.34
N THR A 269 -3.27 -23.96 -2.28
CA THR A 269 -2.59 -24.81 -3.28
C THR A 269 -3.25 -26.17 -3.41
N ARG A 270 -3.60 -26.80 -2.27
CA ARG A 270 -4.28 -28.09 -2.24
C ARG A 270 -5.66 -28.02 -2.90
N ALA A 271 -6.44 -26.99 -2.60
CA ALA A 271 -7.76 -26.79 -3.20
C ALA A 271 -7.68 -26.57 -4.73
N LEU A 272 -6.80 -25.68 -5.20
CA LEU A 272 -6.62 -25.41 -6.63
C LEU A 272 -6.15 -26.65 -7.41
N ARG A 273 -5.23 -27.45 -6.84
CA ARG A 273 -4.79 -28.72 -7.43
C ARG A 273 -5.94 -29.73 -7.50
N SER A 274 -6.76 -29.82 -6.46
CA SER A 274 -7.92 -30.72 -6.44
C SER A 274 -8.95 -30.36 -7.51
N ILE A 275 -9.23 -29.07 -7.72
CA ILE A 275 -10.11 -28.60 -8.79
C ILE A 275 -9.54 -28.99 -10.16
N SER A 276 -8.25 -28.71 -10.40
CA SER A 276 -7.59 -29.07 -11.67
C SER A 276 -7.59 -30.58 -11.93
N GLN A 277 -7.40 -31.40 -10.88
CA GLN A 277 -7.49 -32.86 -10.99
C GLN A 277 -8.90 -33.32 -11.35
N PHE A 278 -9.91 -32.75 -10.69
CA PHE A 278 -11.31 -33.06 -10.98
C PHE A 278 -11.68 -32.72 -12.42
N GLU A 279 -11.33 -31.52 -12.89
CA GLU A 279 -11.58 -31.10 -14.28
C GLU A 279 -10.88 -32.01 -15.29
N ASN A 280 -9.64 -32.42 -15.03
CA ASN A 280 -8.91 -33.34 -15.91
C ASN A 280 -9.52 -34.74 -15.98
N LEU A 281 -10.19 -35.20 -14.91
CA LEU A 281 -10.87 -36.50 -14.88
C LEU A 281 -12.22 -36.49 -15.61
N HIS A 282 -12.79 -35.31 -15.87
CA HIS A 282 -14.13 -35.12 -16.46
C HIS A 282 -14.08 -34.48 -17.85
N ARG A 283 -12.88 -34.37 -18.44
CA ARG A 283 -12.65 -34.08 -19.86
C ARG A 283 -12.49 -35.37 -20.64
#